data_AF-A0A354TFE3-F1
#
_entry.id   AF-A0A354TFE3-F1
#
_cell.length_a   1.000
_cell.length_b   1.000
_cell.length_c   1.000
_cell.angle_alpha   90.00
_cell.angle_beta   90.00
_cell.angle_gamma   90.00
#
_symmetry.space_group_name_H-M   'P 1'
#
loop_
_entity.id
_entity.type
_entity.pdbx_description
1 polymer ?
#
loop_
_entity_poly.entity_id
_entity_poly.type
_entity_poly.pdbx_seq_one_letter_code
_entity_poly.pdbx_strand_id
1 'polypeptide(L)'
;AFRDQALNSLTKGHFVAWVGTYDDLKQGKPGQYRVKLLHNHAERVGDCGYPGMELLPDGTIVATTYVKYAPGKEKHSVVSVRFNLATTDALVKP
;
A
#
# COMPACT_ATOMS: atom_id res chain seq x y z
N ALA A 1 -0.61 -4.00 -4.29
CA ALA A 1 -0.88 -3.15 -3.12
C ALA A 1 -2.31 -3.39 -2.66
N PHE A 2 -2.60 -3.35 -1.36
CA PHE A 2 -3.95 -3.56 -0.83
C PHE A 2 -4.09 -2.99 0.58
N ARG A 3 -5.30 -3.08 1.16
CA ARG A 3 -5.49 -2.86 2.60
C ARG A 3 -4.62 -3.80 3.43
N ASP A 4 -3.89 -3.25 4.39
CA ASP A 4 -3.08 -4.02 5.31
C ASP A 4 -3.93 -4.87 6.25
N GLN A 5 -3.71 -6.17 6.23
CA GLN A 5 -4.36 -7.17 7.09
C GLN A 5 -3.36 -8.07 7.81
N ALA A 6 -2.07 -7.74 7.77
CA ALA A 6 -1.07 -8.55 8.45
C ALA A 6 -1.32 -8.59 9.97
N LEU A 7 -1.06 -9.76 10.57
CA LEU A 7 -1.22 -9.96 12.00
C LEU A 7 -0.32 -8.97 12.76
N ASN A 8 -0.86 -8.34 13.79
CA ASN A 8 -0.16 -7.35 14.64
C ASN A 8 0.45 -6.16 13.88
N SER A 9 -0.02 -5.87 12.67
CA SER A 9 0.51 -4.74 11.90
C SER A 9 0.12 -3.39 12.53
N LEU A 10 1.11 -2.54 12.79
CA LEU A 10 0.92 -1.15 13.22
C LEU A 10 0.15 -0.30 12.20
N THR A 11 0.03 -0.79 10.96
CA THR A 11 -0.66 -0.11 9.86
C THR A 11 -1.92 -0.82 9.40
N LYS A 12 -2.48 -1.74 10.20
CA LYS A 12 -3.68 -2.50 9.87
C LYS A 12 -4.83 -1.58 9.43
N GLY A 13 -5.40 -1.87 8.26
CA GLY A 13 -6.47 -1.05 7.66
C GLY A 13 -5.99 0.16 6.85
N HIS A 14 -4.68 0.38 6.71
CA HIS A 14 -4.16 1.38 5.78
C HIS A 14 -3.83 0.77 4.43
N PHE A 15 -3.63 1.62 3.42
CA PHE A 15 -3.27 1.17 2.10
C PHE A 15 -1.76 0.96 2.02
N VAL A 16 -1.33 -0.29 1.74
CA VAL A 16 0.08 -0.68 1.74
C VAL A 16 0.48 -1.38 0.44
N ALA A 17 1.73 -1.21 0.04
CA ALA A 17 2.40 -2.11 -0.87
C ALA A 17 3.18 -3.16 -0.07
N TRP A 18 3.14 -4.40 -0.56
CA TRP A 18 4.01 -5.48 -0.12
C TRP A 18 5.02 -5.72 -1.24
N VAL A 19 6.30 -5.78 -0.87
CA VAL A 19 7.40 -6.07 -1.78
C VAL A 19 8.00 -7.40 -1.35
N GLY A 20 8.07 -8.32 -2.30
CA GLY A 20 8.22 -9.75 -2.08
C GLY A 20 8.57 -10.48 -3.36
N THR A 21 9.17 -11.66 -3.25
CA THR A 21 9.22 -12.59 -4.38
C THR A 21 7.94 -13.42 -4.47
N TYR A 22 7.72 -14.06 -5.62
CA TYR A 22 6.63 -15.04 -5.75
C TYR A 22 6.78 -16.21 -4.76
N ASP A 23 8.02 -16.66 -4.49
CA ASP A 23 8.27 -17.73 -3.53
C ASP A 23 7.94 -17.31 -2.09
N ASP A 24 8.20 -16.05 -1.73
CA ASP A 24 7.77 -15.51 -0.44
C ASP A 24 6.25 -15.59 -0.29
N LEU A 25 5.52 -15.19 -1.34
CA LEU A 25 4.07 -15.27 -1.37
C LEU A 25 3.57 -16.71 -1.22
N LYS A 26 4.14 -17.63 -2.01
CA LYS A 26 3.75 -19.06 -2.01
C LYS A 26 4.02 -19.73 -0.66
N GLN A 27 5.09 -19.34 0.02
CA GLN A 27 5.49 -19.92 1.31
C GLN A 27 4.91 -19.16 2.52
N GLY A 28 4.10 -18.12 2.30
CA GLY A 28 3.53 -17.31 3.38
C GLY A 28 4.58 -16.53 4.17
N LYS A 29 5.72 -16.18 3.55
CA LYS A 29 6.79 -15.40 4.15
C LYS A 29 6.43 -13.91 4.16
N PRO A 30 7.06 -13.12 5.06
CA PRO A 30 6.79 -11.69 5.18
C PRO A 30 7.21 -10.84 3.97
N GLY A 31 7.93 -11.38 2.99
CA GLY A 31 8.55 -10.62 1.89
C GLY A 31 9.75 -9.80 2.36
N GLN A 32 10.29 -8.94 1.50
CA GLN A 32 11.40 -8.05 1.88
C GLN A 32 10.93 -6.90 2.77
N TYR A 33 9.82 -6.22 2.41
CA TYR A 33 9.30 -5.11 3.19
C TYR A 33 7.86 -4.73 2.80
N ARG A 34 7.27 -3.83 3.59
CA ARG A 34 5.97 -3.21 3.32
C ARG A 34 6.11 -1.69 3.32
N VAL A 35 5.43 -1.03 2.40
CA VAL A 35 5.38 0.44 2.29
C VAL A 35 3.97 0.90 2.62
N LYS A 36 3.82 1.79 3.61
CA LYS A 36 2.55 2.46 3.88
C LYS A 36 2.35 3.56 2.85
N LEU A 37 1.57 3.27 1.81
CA LEU A 37 1.34 4.19 0.69
C LEU A 37 0.42 5.34 1.08
N LEU A 38 -0.70 5.04 1.74
CA LEU A 38 -1.66 6.05 2.21
C LEU A 38 -2.17 5.69 3.61
N HIS A 39 -2.26 6.69 4.47
CA HIS A 39 -2.95 6.56 5.75
C HIS A 39 -4.46 6.68 5.52
N ASN A 40 -5.23 5.77 6.12
CA ASN A 40 -6.69 5.75 6.06
C ASN A 40 -7.26 6.36 7.34
N HIS A 41 -7.96 7.49 7.22
CA HIS A 41 -8.61 8.19 8.33
C HIS A 41 -10.07 7.74 8.58
N ALA A 42 -10.53 6.66 7.96
CA ALA A 42 -11.89 6.15 8.16
C ALA A 42 -12.06 5.55 9.55
N GLU A 43 -13.21 5.80 10.19
CA GLU A 43 -13.58 5.14 11.46
C GLU A 43 -13.60 3.61 11.28
N ARG A 44 -14.22 3.14 10.19
CA ARG A 44 -14.06 1.77 9.71
C ARG A 44 -12.77 1.68 8.92
N VAL A 45 -11.65 1.56 9.63
CA VAL A 45 -10.30 1.50 9.05
C VAL A 45 -10.16 0.39 7.98
N GLY A 46 -11.00 -0.64 8.04
CA GLY A 46 -11.08 -1.72 7.07
C GLY A 46 -11.54 -1.34 5.65
N ASP A 47 -12.08 -0.15 5.43
CA ASP A 47 -12.69 0.27 4.16
C ASP A 47 -11.78 1.18 3.35
N CYS A 48 -10.81 0.59 2.64
CA CYS A 48 -9.97 1.25 1.64
C CYS A 48 -9.20 0.23 0.79
N GLY A 49 -8.47 0.72 -0.21
CA GLY A 49 -7.28 0.02 -0.71
C GLY A 49 -7.57 -1.12 -1.67
N TYR A 50 -8.57 -0.97 -2.55
CA TYR A 50 -8.76 -1.77 -3.76
C TYR A 50 -8.21 -0.97 -4.96
N PRO A 51 -6.93 -1.12 -5.33
CA PRO A 51 -6.33 -0.28 -6.37
C PRO A 51 -6.47 -0.87 -7.76
N GLY A 52 -6.60 0.01 -8.76
CA GLY A 52 -6.03 -0.25 -10.08
C GLY A 52 -4.51 -0.11 -10.02
N MET A 53 -3.78 -1.04 -10.63
CA MET A 53 -2.31 -1.05 -10.66
C MET A 53 -1.84 -0.93 -12.09
N GLU A 54 -0.92 0.01 -12.36
CA GLU A 54 -0.30 0.21 -13.65
C GLU A 54 1.22 0.29 -13.49
N LEU A 55 1.95 -0.32 -14.41
CA LEU A 55 3.41 -0.19 -14.52
C LEU A 55 3.71 0.63 -15.77
N LEU A 56 4.32 1.80 -15.59
CA LEU A 56 4.72 2.68 -16.67
C LEU A 56 6.04 2.22 -17.31
N PRO A 57 6.36 2.64 -18.55
CA PRO A 57 7.58 2.22 -19.25
C PRO A 57 8.89 2.58 -18.54
N ASP A 58 8.89 3.59 -17.66
CA ASP A 58 10.05 4.01 -16.87
C ASP A 58 10.23 3.20 -15.57
N GLY A 59 9.39 2.18 -15.33
CA GLY A 59 9.39 1.37 -14.12
C GLY A 59 8.61 1.98 -12.95
N THR A 60 7.95 3.12 -13.14
CA THR A 60 7.06 3.70 -12.12
C THR A 60 5.79 2.85 -11.99
N ILE A 61 5.48 2.47 -10.76
CA ILE A 61 4.21 1.84 -10.38
C ILE A 61 3.22 2.94 -10.00
N VAL A 62 2.05 2.93 -10.63
CA VAL A 62 0.91 3.78 -10.28
C VAL A 62 -0.15 2.92 -9.62
N ALA A 63 -0.59 3.33 -8.43
CA ALA A 63 -1.69 2.68 -7.71
C ALA A 63 -2.80 3.69 -7.46
N THR A 64 -3.95 3.50 -8.12
CA THR A 64 -5.13 4.37 -7.99
C THR A 64 -6.19 3.67 -7.17
N THR A 65 -6.58 4.23 -6.03
CA THR A 65 -7.55 3.61 -5.11
C THR A 65 -8.44 4.63 -4.42
N TYR A 66 -9.46 4.15 -3.70
CA TYR A 66 -10.25 4.98 -2.80
C TYR A 66 -9.71 4.88 -1.35
N VAL A 67 -9.71 6.01 -0.63
CA VAL A 67 -9.29 6.08 0.78
C VAL A 67 -9.96 7.27 1.47
N LYS A 68 -10.21 7.18 2.78
CA LYS A 68 -10.52 8.37 3.59
C LYS A 68 -9.22 9.14 3.81
N TYR A 69 -8.94 10.06 2.89
CA TYR A 69 -7.63 10.70 2.73
C TYR A 69 -7.28 11.71 3.83
N ALA A 70 -8.29 12.35 4.43
CA ALA A 70 -8.10 13.35 5.48
C ALA A 70 -9.14 13.18 6.60
N PRO A 71 -8.85 13.65 7.83
CA PRO A 71 -9.83 13.76 8.92
C PRO A 71 -11.05 14.62 8.55
N GLY A 72 -12.09 14.56 9.37
CA GLY A 72 -13.29 15.40 9.23
C GLY A 72 -14.44 14.75 8.46
N LYS A 73 -15.44 15.55 8.10
CA LYS A 73 -16.74 15.06 7.56
C LYS A 73 -16.71 14.56 6.11
N GLU A 74 -15.69 14.92 5.35
CA GLU A 74 -15.61 14.58 3.92
C GLU A 74 -15.54 13.05 3.72
N LYS A 75 -16.09 12.52 2.63
CA LYS A 75 -16.06 11.08 2.38
C LYS A 75 -14.72 10.65 1.77
N HIS A 76 -14.64 9.41 1.27
CA HIS A 76 -13.45 8.90 0.60
C HIS A 76 -13.12 9.71 -0.67
N SER A 77 -11.81 9.84 -0.92
CA SER A 77 -11.26 10.40 -2.16
C SER A 77 -10.73 9.27 -3.02
N VAL A 78 -10.72 9.48 -4.34
CA VAL A 78 -9.92 8.67 -5.27
C VAL A 78 -8.53 9.31 -5.34
N VAL A 79 -7.50 8.52 -5.06
CA VAL A 79 -6.11 8.99 -4.97
C VAL A 79 -5.22 8.06 -5.78
N SER A 80 -4.32 8.66 -6.58
CA SER A 80 -3.25 7.94 -7.27
C SER A 80 -1.92 8.22 -6.58
N VAL A 81 -1.20 7.17 -6.21
CA VAL A 81 0.18 7.25 -5.75
C VAL A 81 1.12 6.70 -6.82
N ARG A 82 2.32 7.28 -6.91
CA ARG A 82 3.37 6.87 -7.85
C ARG A 82 4.64 6.59 -7.08
N PHE A 83 5.26 5.45 -7.32
CA PHE A 83 6.53 5.06 -6.69
C PHE A 83 7.31 4.12 -7.61
N ASN A 84 8.61 3.97 -7.39
CA ASN A 84 9.43 2.97 -8.07
C ASN A 84 10.18 2.14 -7.02
N LEU A 85 10.51 0.90 -7.37
CA LEU A 85 11.16 -0.03 -6.44
C LEU A 85 12.59 0.40 -6.10
N ALA A 86 13.34 0.98 -7.03
CA ALA A 86 14.70 1.47 -6.77
C ALA A 86 14.76 2.47 -5.60
N THR A 87 13.76 3.36 -5.50
CA THR A 87 13.65 4.34 -4.41
C THR A 87 13.26 3.65 -3.11
N THR A 88 12.28 2.75 -3.12
CA THR A 88 11.83 2.08 -1.89
C THR A 88 12.87 1.09 -1.37
N ASP A 89 13.58 0.39 -2.25
CA ASP A 89 14.68 -0.51 -1.90
C ASP A 89 15.82 0.26 -1.21
N ALA A 90 16.17 1.45 -1.70
CA ALA A 90 17.20 2.29 -1.09
C ALA A 90 16.83 2.84 0.31
N LEU A 91 15.55 2.89 0.66
CA LEU A 91 15.06 3.33 1.97
C LEU A 91 15.06 2.22 3.02
N VAL A 92 15.14 0.96 2.59
CA VAL A 92 15.22 -0.19 3.50
C VAL A 92 16.63 -0.26 4.05
N LYS A 93 16.78 -0.03 5.34
CA LYS A 93 18.05 -0.26 6.04
C LYS A 93 18.29 -1.79 6.14
N PRO A 94 19.53 -2.25 5.98
CA PRO A 94 19.89 -3.65 6.20
C PRO A 94 19.63 -4.10 7.64
#